data_AF-A0A555B0L7-F1
#
_entry.id   AF-A0A555B0L7-F1
#
_cell.length_a   1.000
_cell.length_b   1.000
_cell.length_c   1.000
_cell.angle_alpha   90.00
_cell.angle_beta   90.00
_cell.angle_gamma   90.00
#
_symmetry.space_group_name_H-M   'P 1'
#
loop_
_entity.id
_entity.type
_entity.pdbx_description
1 polymer ?
#
loop_
_entity_poly.entity_id
_entity_poly.type
_entity_poly.pdbx_seq_one_letter_code
_entity_poly.pdbx_strand_id
1 'polypeptide(L)'
;CLRGNAFVEKLYIGSKLVSLVPLLPQNMVVKRLDSGKLQYTYTENSVKRIIPVDRMMHIRGFGLDGVCGMMPTMAGVDVFGAAMS
;
A
#
# COMPACT_ATOMS: atom_id res chain seq x y z
N CYS A 1 12.84 -2.34 -0.93
CA CYS A 1 11.36 -2.49 -0.79
C CYS A 1 10.64 -1.56 -1.77
N LEU A 2 10.52 -1.93 -3.05
CA LEU A 2 10.39 -0.94 -4.13
C LEU A 2 8.96 -0.45 -4.46
N ARG A 3 7.94 -0.75 -3.66
CA ARG A 3 6.59 -0.19 -3.92
C ARG A 3 5.77 0.20 -2.71
N GLY A 4 6.37 0.21 -1.53
CA GLY A 4 5.84 0.63 -0.22
C GLY A 4 4.41 1.19 -0.19
N ASN A 5 3.41 0.42 -0.55
CA ASN A 5 2.00 0.79 -0.52
C ASN A 5 1.25 -0.52 -0.37
N ALA A 6 0.55 -0.68 0.74
CA ALA A 6 -0.35 -1.79 0.97
C ALA A 6 -1.77 -1.26 1.15
N PHE A 7 -2.72 -1.93 0.50
CA PHE A 7 -4.13 -1.60 0.56
C PHE A 7 -4.87 -2.75 1.22
N VAL A 8 -5.66 -2.45 2.24
CA VAL A 8 -6.50 -3.43 2.92
C VAL A 8 -7.91 -2.87 3.00
N GLU A 9 -8.87 -3.61 2.45
CA GLU A 9 -10.29 -3.29 2.57
C GLU A 9 -10.83 -3.84 3.89
N LYS A 10 -11.48 -2.97 4.67
CA LYS A 10 -12.16 -3.33 5.90
C LYS A 10 -13.60 -3.70 5.57
N LEU A 11 -13.95 -4.98 5.75
CA LEU A 11 -15.31 -5.47 5.59
C LEU A 11 -16.06 -5.37 6.91
N TYR A 12 -17.20 -4.68 6.89
CA TYR A 12 -18.08 -4.51 8.04
C TYR A 12 -19.43 -5.19 7.75
N ILE A 13 -19.98 -5.87 8.75
CA ILE A 13 -21.37 -6.30 8.79
C ILE A 13 -22.03 -5.51 9.93
N GLY A 14 -22.90 -4.57 9.56
CA GLY A 14 -23.41 -3.56 10.50
C GLY A 14 -22.28 -2.68 11.03
N SER A 15 -22.14 -2.62 12.35
CA SER A 15 -21.07 -1.90 13.07
C SER A 15 -19.85 -2.78 13.40
N LYS A 16 -19.89 -4.08 13.13
CA LYS A 16 -18.81 -5.02 13.47
C LYS A 16 -17.88 -5.22 12.29
N LEU A 17 -16.57 -5.06 12.52
CA LEU A 17 -15.53 -5.46 11.57
C LEU A 17 -15.51 -6.99 11.47
N VAL A 18 -15.69 -7.52 10.28
CA VAL A 18 -15.77 -8.98 10.04
C VAL A 18 -14.53 -9.51 9.37
N SER A 19 -13.91 -8.74 8.47
CA SER A 19 -12.70 -9.19 7.79
C SER A 19 -11.84 -8.03 7.29
N LEU A 20 -10.55 -8.31 7.13
CA LEU A 20 -9.56 -7.45 6.52
C LEU A 20 -9.06 -8.14 5.25
N VAL A 21 -9.40 -7.58 4.09
CA VAL A 21 -9.05 -8.17 2.81
C VAL A 21 -7.88 -7.39 2.21
N PRO A 22 -6.67 -7.97 2.12
CA PRO A 22 -5.57 -7.33 1.43
C PRO A 22 -5.87 -7.26 -0.07
N LEU A 23 -5.78 -6.06 -0.63
CA LEU A 23 -6.01 -5.79 -2.05
C LEU A 23 -4.69 -5.67 -2.78
N LEU A 24 -4.66 -6.16 -4.02
CA LEU A 24 -3.50 -6.08 -4.88
C LEU A 24 -3.28 -4.62 -5.33
N PRO A 25 -2.11 -4.01 -5.07
CA PRO A 25 -1.83 -2.63 -5.45
C PRO A 25 -1.81 -2.42 -6.97
N GLN A 26 -1.60 -3.48 -7.75
CA GLN A 26 -1.64 -3.42 -9.23
C GLN A 26 -3.02 -3.06 -9.79
N ASN A 27 -4.08 -3.47 -9.08
CA ASN A 27 -5.47 -3.25 -9.50
C ASN A 27 -6.11 -2.04 -8.81
N MET A 28 -5.32 -1.31 -8.02
CA MET A 28 -5.76 -0.14 -7.28
C MET A 28 -5.36 1.16 -8.00
N VAL A 29 -6.33 2.04 -8.20
CA VAL A 29 -6.11 3.40 -8.72
C VAL A 29 -6.51 4.39 -7.63
N VAL A 30 -5.55 5.19 -7.17
CA VAL A 30 -5.79 6.25 -6.17
C VAL A 30 -5.86 7.59 -6.88
N LYS A 31 -6.95 8.33 -6.72
CA LYS A 31 -7.11 9.70 -7.21
C LYS A 31 -7.35 10.65 -6.05
N ARG A 32 -6.79 11.85 -6.14
CA ARG A 32 -7.13 12.94 -5.21
C ARG A 32 -8.23 13.79 -5.85
N LEU A 33 -9.34 13.96 -5.16
CA LEU A 33 -10.42 14.86 -5.56
C LEU A 33 -10.05 16.31 -5.24
N ASP A 34 -10.70 17.27 -5.89
CA ASP A 34 -10.51 18.71 -5.62
C ASP A 34 -10.81 19.10 -4.16
N SER A 35 -11.69 18.33 -3.49
CA SER A 35 -11.94 18.46 -2.04
C SER A 35 -10.75 18.04 -1.16
N GLY A 36 -9.65 17.57 -1.75
CA GLY A 36 -8.48 17.05 -1.05
C GLY A 36 -8.62 15.60 -0.56
N LYS A 37 -9.82 15.01 -0.65
CA LYS A 37 -10.07 13.60 -0.28
C LYS A 37 -9.48 12.63 -1.29
N LEU A 38 -9.04 11.47 -0.82
CA LEU A 38 -8.58 10.38 -1.66
C LEU A 38 -9.74 9.47 -2.04
N GLN A 39 -9.85 9.18 -3.33
CA GLN A 39 -10.75 8.20 -3.91
C GLN A 39 -9.94 6.99 -4.34
N TYR A 40 -10.38 5.81 -3.90
CA TYR A 40 -9.76 4.55 -4.24
C TYR A 40 -10.69 3.78 -5.18
N THR A 41 -10.18 3.43 -6.35
CA THR A 41 -10.90 2.65 -7.35
C THR A 41 -10.17 1.35 -7.54
N TYR A 42 -10.81 0.25 -7.13
CA TYR A 42 -10.29 -1.09 -7.31
C TYR A 42 -10.94 -1.74 -8.53
N THR A 43 -10.13 -2.40 -9.36
CA THR A 43 -10.64 -3.14 -10.53
C THR A 43 -10.60 -4.63 -10.24
N GLU A 44 -11.78 -5.25 -10.17
CA GLU A 44 -11.96 -6.69 -9.92
C GLU A 44 -12.72 -7.29 -11.11
N ASN A 45 -12.16 -8.31 -11.77
CA ASN A 45 -12.77 -8.96 -12.92
C ASN A 45 -13.28 -7.97 -14.00
N SER A 46 -12.48 -6.94 -14.30
CA SER A 46 -12.80 -5.84 -15.22
C SER A 46 -13.91 -4.87 -14.78
N VAL A 47 -14.45 -5.03 -13.58
CA VAL A 47 -15.42 -4.10 -12.97
C VAL A 47 -14.69 -3.14 -12.04
N LYS A 48 -14.91 -1.84 -12.24
CA LYS A 48 -14.36 -0.79 -11.38
C LYS A 48 -15.29 -0.55 -10.20
N ARG A 49 -14.78 -0.77 -8.99
CA ARG A 49 -15.47 -0.53 -7.72
C ARG A 49 -14.81 0.63 -6.99
N ILE A 50 -15.61 1.60 -6.55
CA ILE A 50 -15.14 2.71 -5.74
C ILE A 50 -15.23 2.31 -4.27
N ILE A 51 -14.11 2.38 -3.56
CA ILE A 51 -14.03 2.09 -2.13
C ILE A 51 -13.81 3.42 -1.39
N PRO A 52 -14.70 3.77 -0.44
CA PRO A 52 -14.53 5.00 0.34
C PRO A 52 -13.32 4.88 1.27
N VAL A 53 -12.66 6.01 1.53
CA VAL A 53 -11.48 6.07 2.41
C VAL A 53 -11.73 5.50 3.80
N ASP A 54 -12.94 5.64 4.33
CA ASP A 54 -13.31 5.13 5.66
C ASP A 54 -13.18 3.61 5.78
N ARG A 55 -13.47 2.89 4.68
CA ARG A 55 -13.37 1.43 4.59
C ARG A 55 -12.02 0.97 4.06
N MET A 56 -11.11 1.88 3.75
CA MET A 56 -9.80 1.55 3.22
C MET A 56 -8.70 1.85 4.23
N MET A 57 -7.92 0.82 4.54
CA MET A 57 -6.65 0.97 5.23
C MET A 57 -5.54 1.04 4.19
N HIS A 58 -4.99 2.23 3.99
CA HIS A 58 -3.88 2.49 3.09
C HIS A 58 -2.60 2.68 3.92
N ILE A 59 -1.74 1.66 3.91
CA ILE A 59 -0.43 1.71 4.54
C ILE A 59 0.55 2.24 3.50
N ARG A 60 0.94 3.50 3.64
CA ARG A 60 1.99 4.11 2.83
C ARG A 60 3.32 3.69 3.43
N GLY A 61 4.01 2.81 2.72
CA GLY A 61 5.41 2.51 2.98
C GLY A 61 6.26 3.76 2.78
N PHE A 62 7.28 3.86 3.63
CA PHE A 62 8.15 5.02 3.72
C PHE A 62 8.93 5.22 2.41
N GLY A 63 8.70 6.36 1.76
CA GLY A 63 9.38 6.81 0.55
C GLY A 63 9.72 8.29 0.68
N LEU A 64 11.03 8.54 0.77
CA LEU A 64 11.74 9.80 0.99
C LEU A 64 11.24 11.02 0.20
N ASP A 65 11.02 12.12 0.94
CA ASP A 65 11.50 13.44 0.52
C ASP A 65 11.92 14.19 1.81
N GLY A 66 13.18 14.56 2.07
CA GLY A 66 14.38 14.53 1.24
C GLY A 66 15.67 14.50 2.09
N VAL A 67 16.78 14.38 1.38
CA VAL A 67 18.20 14.42 1.82
C VAL A 67 18.92 13.08 2.02
N CYS A 68 18.53 12.14 2.87
CA CYS A 68 19.26 10.85 2.91
C CYS A 68 18.52 9.81 3.73
N GLY A 69 18.03 8.75 3.08
CA GLY A 69 17.47 7.59 3.77
C GLY A 69 18.09 6.36 3.13
N MET A 70 19.14 5.84 3.76
CA MET A 70 19.80 4.63 3.31
C MET A 70 18.79 3.50 3.22
N MET A 71 18.79 2.84 2.06
CA MET A 71 18.01 1.66 1.80
C MET A 71 18.53 0.52 2.69
N PRO A 72 17.68 -0.26 3.40
CA PRO A 72 18.14 -1.47 4.09
C PRO A 72 18.62 -2.56 3.12
N THR A 73 18.48 -2.37 1.81
CA THR A 73 18.96 -3.30 0.79
C THR A 73 20.48 -3.29 0.59
N MET A 74 21.25 -2.37 1.19
CA MET A 74 22.72 -2.49 1.22
C MET A 74 23.22 -3.33 2.40
N ALA A 75 22.53 -3.33 3.55
CA ALA A 75 22.96 -4.10 4.71
C ALA A 75 22.89 -5.63 4.53
N GLY A 76 22.16 -6.11 3.52
CA GLY A 76 22.03 -7.55 3.24
C GLY A 76 23.02 -8.09 2.20
N VAL A 77 23.68 -7.24 1.40
CA VAL A 77 24.60 -7.70 0.36
C VAL A 77 26.03 -7.82 0.90
N ASP A 78 26.42 -6.98 1.87
CA ASP A 78 27.74 -7.08 2.52
C ASP A 78 27.91 -8.33 3.38
N VAL A 79 26.83 -8.89 3.95
CA VAL A 79 26.92 -10.09 4.80
C VAL A 79 27.22 -11.35 3.99
N PHE A 80 26.79 -11.43 2.73
CA PHE A 80 27.14 -12.55 1.85
C PHE A 80 28.54 -12.40 1.21
N GLY A 81 29.06 -11.17 1.09
CA GLY A 81 30.42 -10.91 0.58
C GLY A 81 31.52 -11.19 1.59
N ALA A 82 31.28 -10.97 2.89
CA ALA A 82 32.27 -11.20 3.95
C ALA A 82 32.43 -12.67 4.38
N ALA A 83 31.64 -13.59 3.83
CA ALA A 83 31.71 -15.04 4.11
C ALA A 83 32.30 -15.86 2.95
N MET A 84 32.77 -15.22 1.88
CA MET A 84 33.61 -15.82 0.83
C MET A 84 34.89 -15.00 0.62
N SER A 85 35.59 -14.69 1.72
CA SER A 85 37.05 -14.57 1.74
C SER A 85 37.59 -15.25 2.99
#